data_AF-A0A5E4ITC2-F1
#
_entry.id   AF-A0A5E4ITC2-F1
#
_cell.length_a   1.000
_cell.length_b   1.000
_cell.length_c   1.000
_cell.angle_alpha   90.00
_cell.angle_beta   90.00
_cell.angle_gamma   90.00
#
_symmetry.space_group_name_H-M   'P 1'
#
loop_
_entity.id
_entity.type
_entity.pdbx_description
1 polymer ?
#
loop_
_entity_poly.entity_id
_entity_poly.type
_entity_poly.pdbx_seq_one_letter_code
_entity_poly.pdbx_strand_id
1 'polypeptide(L)'
;MAKRRAAKPTLKARTTADLAVPTRLVDQVIGQEKSVDIIKKAAKQKRHVMLVGTPGTGKSMLAQAMAELLPAEKLEDILIEENPENENIPRAKTVKAGEGRKIVDEMRMKTQLGGKDMNIVYVFFIFIASFFLLAYGRQQLGDVITAAMLIGLFLVGGVMMLGSQLSRGRAGAGYESVKLLVDNSGKTIAPFIDATGARAGALLGDVKHDPFQSFDGGTVVDGADESMENLWKKMARKHAALIERNEEGYEAIVLPKNERVYAYGLKAGRIVRSRIRIINRRPYRGKVVRVKAGRRAITTTPEHGFYSKPKKTANSLRKGTPLVVRR
;
A
#
# COMPACT_ATOMS: atom_id res chain seq x y z
N MET A 1 -57.48 -15.14 26.34
CA MET A 1 -57.22 -14.36 27.57
C MET A 1 -55.78 -13.87 27.56
N ALA A 2 -55.54 -12.59 27.24
CA ALA A 2 -54.21 -12.00 27.23
C ALA A 2 -53.76 -11.71 28.68
N LYS A 3 -52.73 -12.41 29.16
CA LYS A 3 -52.06 -12.10 30.44
C LYS A 3 -51.53 -10.66 30.35
N ARG A 4 -52.16 -9.72 31.05
CA ARG A 4 -51.61 -8.39 31.32
C ARG A 4 -50.25 -8.58 31.97
N ARG A 5 -49.17 -8.18 31.28
CA ARG A 5 -47.82 -8.10 31.85
C ARG A 5 -47.89 -7.13 33.04
N ALA A 6 -47.45 -7.59 34.22
CA ALA A 6 -47.38 -6.78 35.43
C ALA A 6 -46.62 -5.48 35.15
N ALA A 7 -47.16 -4.35 35.60
CA ALA A 7 -46.51 -3.05 35.49
C ALA A 7 -45.18 -3.10 36.26
N LYS A 8 -44.08 -2.79 35.56
CA LYS A 8 -42.75 -2.68 36.19
C LYS A 8 -42.80 -1.57 37.27
N PRO A 9 -42.11 -1.74 38.41
CA PRO A 9 -42.09 -0.75 39.47
C PRO A 9 -41.56 0.59 38.94
N THR A 10 -42.28 1.67 39.22
CA THR A 10 -41.83 3.04 38.96
C THR A 10 -40.59 3.34 39.80
N LEU A 11 -39.44 3.48 39.13
CA LEU A 11 -38.18 3.90 39.74
C LEU A 11 -38.33 5.33 40.28
N LYS A 12 -38.18 5.52 41.59
CA LYS A 12 -38.08 6.84 42.22
C LYS A 12 -36.66 7.37 42.03
N ALA A 13 -36.42 8.13 40.96
CA ALA A 13 -35.17 8.84 40.72
C ALA A 13 -35.42 10.36 40.80
N ARG A 14 -34.47 11.11 41.36
CA ARG A 14 -34.55 12.59 41.39
C ARG A 14 -33.93 13.19 40.14
N THR A 15 -32.87 12.57 39.63
CA THR A 15 -32.16 12.98 38.41
C THR A 15 -31.81 11.78 37.54
N THR A 16 -31.48 12.01 36.27
CA THR A 16 -31.03 10.94 35.36
C THR A 16 -29.68 10.35 35.73
N ALA A 17 -28.89 11.01 36.59
CA ALA A 17 -27.65 10.47 37.12
C ALA A 17 -27.89 9.28 38.07
N ASP A 18 -29.09 9.20 38.66
CA ASP A 18 -29.48 8.13 39.57
C ASP A 18 -29.90 6.85 38.80
N LEU A 19 -29.98 6.91 37.46
CA LEU A 19 -30.42 5.81 36.61
C LEU A 19 -29.22 4.99 36.12
N ALA A 20 -29.19 3.71 36.46
CA ALA A 20 -28.19 2.78 35.95
C ALA A 20 -28.41 2.50 34.45
N VAL A 21 -27.40 2.79 33.62
CA VAL A 21 -27.41 2.47 32.19
C VAL A 21 -26.78 1.09 31.98
N PRO A 22 -27.44 0.15 31.27
CA PRO A 22 -26.87 -1.15 30.96
C PRO A 22 -25.54 -1.04 30.20
N THR A 23 -24.58 -1.91 30.49
CA THR A 23 -23.26 -1.88 29.85
C THR A 23 -23.28 -2.36 28.39
N ARG A 24 -24.13 -3.33 28.06
CA ARG A 24 -24.24 -3.90 26.71
C ARG A 24 -25.22 -3.10 25.86
N LEU A 25 -24.86 -2.81 24.61
CA LEU A 25 -25.73 -2.04 23.70
C LEU A 25 -27.06 -2.73 23.46
N VAL A 26 -27.08 -4.08 23.42
CA VAL A 26 -28.31 -4.84 23.17
C VAL A 26 -29.38 -4.61 24.25
N ASP A 27 -28.97 -4.35 25.48
CA ASP A 27 -29.87 -4.15 26.62
C ASP A 27 -30.28 -2.66 26.78
N GLN A 28 -29.63 -1.76 26.03
CA GLN A 28 -30.01 -0.35 25.92
C GLN A 28 -31.09 -0.11 24.85
N VAL A 29 -31.44 -1.10 24.03
CA VAL A 29 -32.49 -0.97 23.01
C VAL A 29 -33.87 -0.95 23.66
N ILE A 30 -34.63 0.13 23.43
CA ILE A 30 -35.93 0.36 24.06
C ILE A 30 -37.06 0.01 23.09
N GLY A 31 -38.07 -0.74 23.56
CA GLY A 31 -39.33 -0.97 22.86
C GLY A 31 -39.25 -1.86 21.61
N GLN A 32 -38.16 -2.61 21.43
CA GLN A 32 -37.95 -3.51 20.27
C GLN A 32 -37.55 -4.92 20.71
N GLU A 33 -38.30 -5.53 21.62
CA GLU A 33 -37.95 -6.82 22.24
C GLU A 33 -37.82 -7.94 21.20
N LYS A 34 -38.69 -7.94 20.18
CA LYS A 34 -38.64 -8.93 19.09
C LYS A 34 -37.37 -8.80 18.25
N SER A 35 -36.97 -7.57 17.91
CA SER A 35 -35.73 -7.30 17.16
C SER A 35 -34.50 -7.73 17.96
N VAL A 36 -34.48 -7.42 19.26
CA VAL A 36 -33.40 -7.81 20.19
C VAL A 36 -33.26 -9.34 20.25
N ASP A 37 -34.35 -10.09 20.38
CA ASP A 37 -34.32 -11.55 20.41
C ASP A 37 -33.80 -12.14 19.09
N ILE A 38 -34.21 -11.59 17.95
CA ILE A 38 -33.71 -11.98 16.62
C ILE A 38 -32.21 -11.71 16.51
N ILE A 39 -31.74 -10.53 16.92
CA ILE A 39 -30.31 -10.17 16.88
C ILE A 39 -29.48 -11.10 17.77
N LYS A 40 -29.93 -11.40 19.00
CA LYS A 40 -29.26 -12.34 19.91
C LYS A 40 -29.12 -13.73 19.27
N LYS A 41 -30.18 -14.24 18.64
CA LYS A 41 -30.15 -15.54 17.92
C LYS A 41 -29.26 -15.49 16.69
N ALA A 42 -29.35 -14.43 15.90
CA ALA A 42 -28.57 -14.26 14.67
C ALA A 42 -27.07 -14.15 14.95
N ALA A 43 -26.67 -13.42 15.99
CA ALA A 43 -25.27 -13.32 16.43
C ALA A 43 -24.71 -14.70 16.81
N LYS A 44 -25.46 -15.47 17.63
CA LYS A 44 -25.05 -16.82 18.04
C LYS A 44 -24.90 -17.79 16.86
N GLN A 45 -25.79 -17.70 15.87
CA GLN A 45 -25.80 -18.57 14.69
C GLN A 45 -25.03 -18.02 13.49
N LYS A 46 -24.42 -16.83 13.61
CA LYS A 46 -23.74 -16.12 12.51
C LYS A 46 -24.63 -15.97 11.25
N ARG A 47 -25.90 -15.60 11.44
CA ARG A 47 -26.86 -15.39 10.35
C ARG A 47 -26.93 -13.91 9.95
N HIS A 48 -27.13 -13.64 8.66
CA HIS A 48 -27.40 -12.30 8.16
C HIS A 48 -28.79 -11.83 8.63
N VAL A 49 -28.92 -10.52 8.86
CA VAL A 49 -30.16 -9.89 9.31
C VAL A 49 -30.49 -8.70 8.42
N MET A 50 -31.74 -8.59 8.01
CA MET A 50 -32.27 -7.42 7.32
C MET A 50 -33.20 -6.65 8.27
N LEU A 51 -32.81 -5.43 8.64
CA LEU A 51 -33.59 -4.56 9.51
C LEU A 51 -34.39 -3.57 8.66
N VAL A 52 -35.72 -3.66 8.72
CA VAL A 52 -36.62 -2.77 7.99
C VAL A 52 -37.37 -1.89 8.97
N GLY A 53 -37.37 -0.57 8.75
CA GLY A 53 -38.05 0.39 9.60
C GLY A 53 -37.75 1.83 9.20
N THR A 54 -38.55 2.78 9.71
CA THR A 54 -38.39 4.21 9.42
C THR A 54 -37.02 4.75 9.87
N PRO A 55 -36.51 5.83 9.25
CA PRO A 55 -35.28 6.49 9.70
C PRO A 55 -35.36 6.86 11.19
N GLY A 56 -34.25 6.77 11.92
CA GLY A 56 -34.21 7.13 13.35
C GLY A 56 -34.70 6.06 14.33
N THR A 57 -35.11 4.86 13.88
CA THR A 57 -35.59 3.79 14.78
C THR A 57 -34.51 2.90 15.39
N GLY A 58 -33.24 3.32 15.41
CA GLY A 58 -32.17 2.54 16.07
C GLY A 58 -31.66 1.31 15.30
N LYS A 59 -31.84 1.24 13.97
CA LYS A 59 -31.32 0.14 13.13
C LYS A 59 -29.80 -0.04 13.27
N SER A 60 -29.03 1.06 13.22
CA SER A 60 -27.58 1.00 13.38
C SER A 60 -27.16 0.58 14.80
N MET A 61 -27.92 0.98 15.82
CA MET A 61 -27.70 0.57 17.20
C MET A 61 -27.89 -0.96 17.37
N LEU A 62 -28.93 -1.53 16.75
CA LEU A 62 -29.13 -2.98 16.72
C LEU A 62 -27.99 -3.72 16.00
N ALA A 63 -27.45 -3.15 14.93
CA ALA A 63 -26.32 -3.73 14.21
C ALA A 63 -25.02 -3.66 15.02
N GLN A 64 -24.77 -2.57 15.75
CA GLN A 64 -23.65 -2.46 16.69
C GLN A 64 -23.79 -3.45 17.85
N ALA A 65 -25.00 -3.56 18.41
CA ALA A 65 -25.32 -4.54 19.45
C ALA A 65 -25.09 -5.98 18.97
N MET A 66 -25.36 -6.27 17.69
CA MET A 66 -25.03 -7.57 17.11
C MET A 66 -23.52 -7.82 17.08
N ALA A 67 -22.71 -6.82 16.72
CA ALA A 67 -21.25 -6.93 16.66
C ALA A 67 -20.64 -7.21 18.04
N GLU A 68 -21.15 -6.58 19.11
CA GLU A 68 -20.73 -6.87 20.49
C GLU A 68 -21.05 -8.30 20.94
N LEU A 69 -22.12 -8.89 20.41
CA LEU A 69 -22.56 -10.25 20.74
C LEU A 69 -21.83 -11.33 19.94
N LEU A 70 -21.06 -10.95 18.91
CA LEU A 70 -20.27 -11.91 18.15
C LEU A 70 -19.07 -12.40 18.99
N PRO A 71 -18.73 -13.69 18.92
CA PRO A 71 -17.58 -14.21 19.64
C PRO A 71 -16.27 -13.61 19.10
N ALA A 72 -15.49 -12.99 19.99
CA ALA A 72 -14.21 -12.36 19.66
C ALA A 72 -13.02 -13.35 19.55
N GLU A 73 -13.23 -14.62 19.88
CA GLU A 73 -12.18 -15.64 20.03
C GLU A 73 -11.40 -15.95 18.73
N LYS A 74 -11.83 -15.43 17.57
CA LYS A 74 -11.21 -15.69 16.26
C LYS A 74 -11.07 -14.42 15.44
N LEU A 75 -10.57 -13.34 16.04
CA LEU A 75 -10.13 -12.19 15.26
C LEU A 75 -8.83 -12.53 14.53
N GLU A 76 -8.81 -12.23 13.24
CA GLU A 76 -7.69 -12.49 12.35
C GLU A 76 -7.22 -11.17 11.73
N ASP A 77 -5.91 -11.06 11.52
CA ASP A 77 -5.31 -10.03 10.69
C ASP A 77 -5.18 -10.56 9.26
N ILE A 78 -5.28 -9.66 8.27
CA ILE A 78 -5.14 -10.01 6.85
C ILE A 78 -3.89 -9.35 6.29
N LEU A 79 -2.99 -10.17 5.76
CA LEU A 79 -1.75 -9.78 5.11
C LEU A 79 -1.84 -10.05 3.62
N ILE A 80 -1.21 -9.19 2.82
CA ILE A 80 -0.98 -9.40 1.40
C ILE A 80 0.51 -9.52 1.16
N GLU A 81 0.92 -10.65 0.60
CA GLU A 81 2.29 -10.95 0.23
C GLU A 81 2.43 -10.88 -1.30
N GLU A 82 3.62 -10.49 -1.76
CA GLU A 82 3.95 -10.55 -3.17
C GLU A 82 3.95 -12.00 -3.69
N ASN A 83 3.54 -12.17 -4.94
CA ASN A 83 3.58 -13.47 -5.59
C ASN A 83 4.70 -13.51 -6.64
N PRO A 84 5.80 -14.26 -6.40
CA PRO A 84 6.93 -14.34 -7.32
C PRO A 84 6.61 -14.94 -8.69
N GLU A 85 5.54 -15.74 -8.79
CA GLU A 85 5.12 -16.39 -10.04
C GLU A 85 4.27 -15.47 -10.91
N ASN A 86 3.40 -14.68 -10.28
CA ASN A 86 2.50 -13.75 -10.98
C ASN A 86 2.19 -12.52 -10.12
N GLU A 87 2.84 -11.40 -10.44
CA GLU A 87 2.70 -10.11 -9.73
C GLU A 87 1.25 -9.59 -9.69
N ASN A 88 0.44 -9.90 -10.71
CA ASN A 88 -0.96 -9.45 -10.78
C ASN A 88 -1.90 -10.26 -9.85
N ILE A 89 -1.41 -11.32 -9.22
CA ILE A 89 -2.18 -12.17 -8.30
C ILE A 89 -1.43 -12.23 -6.96
N PRO A 90 -1.49 -11.17 -6.14
CA PRO A 90 -0.84 -11.18 -4.83
C PRO A 90 -1.50 -12.22 -3.90
N ARG A 91 -0.72 -12.77 -2.97
CA ARG A 91 -1.18 -13.85 -2.06
C ARG A 91 -1.78 -13.25 -0.80
N ALA A 92 -2.99 -13.68 -0.44
CA ALA A 92 -3.62 -13.30 0.82
C ALA A 92 -3.34 -14.34 1.90
N LYS A 93 -2.98 -13.88 3.10
CA LYS A 93 -2.67 -14.72 4.26
C LYS A 93 -3.39 -14.19 5.49
N THR A 94 -4.07 -15.08 6.23
CA THR A 94 -4.69 -14.75 7.51
C THR A 94 -3.82 -15.25 8.65
N VAL A 95 -3.70 -14.43 9.70
CA VAL A 95 -2.97 -14.77 10.93
C VAL A 95 -3.80 -14.32 12.13
N LYS A 96 -3.44 -14.74 13.36
CA LYS A 96 -4.20 -14.31 14.54
C LYS A 96 -4.02 -12.80 14.76
N ALA A 97 -5.06 -12.15 15.31
CA ALA A 97 -5.01 -10.74 15.65
C ALA A 97 -3.76 -10.38 16.48
N GLY A 98 -2.98 -9.41 16.00
CA GLY A 98 -1.72 -8.96 16.59
C GLY A 98 -0.45 -9.64 16.06
N GLU A 99 -0.56 -10.77 15.35
CA GLU A 99 0.59 -11.39 14.68
C GLU A 99 0.95 -10.67 13.38
N GLY A 100 -0.03 -10.06 12.69
CA GLY A 100 0.19 -9.39 11.42
C GLY A 100 1.22 -8.26 11.52
N ARG A 101 1.12 -7.47 12.58
CA ARG A 101 2.06 -6.38 12.87
C ARG A 101 3.48 -6.88 13.13
N LYS A 102 3.62 -7.97 13.90
CA LYS A 102 4.93 -8.61 14.17
C LYS A 102 5.60 -9.09 12.89
N ILE A 103 4.84 -9.70 11.98
CA ILE A 103 5.35 -10.20 10.70
C ILE A 103 5.84 -9.05 9.81
N VAL A 104 5.07 -7.97 9.70
CA VAL A 104 5.47 -6.80 8.92
C VAL A 104 6.72 -6.15 9.52
N ASP A 105 6.78 -6.00 10.84
CA ASP A 105 7.93 -5.41 11.52
C ASP A 105 9.18 -6.31 11.38
N GLU A 106 9.05 -7.63 11.49
CA GLU A 106 10.15 -8.57 11.25
C GLU A 106 10.69 -8.48 9.81
N MET A 107 9.81 -8.39 8.81
CA MET A 107 10.20 -8.24 7.40
C MET A 107 10.86 -6.88 7.13
N ARG A 108 10.36 -5.81 7.74
CA ARG A 108 10.99 -4.47 7.69
C ARG A 108 12.40 -4.51 8.30
N MET A 109 12.54 -5.16 9.46
CA MET A 109 13.83 -5.31 10.13
C MET A 109 14.81 -6.14 9.30
N LYS A 110 14.39 -7.27 8.71
CA LYS A 110 15.23 -8.07 7.80
C LYS A 110 15.72 -7.25 6.59
N THR A 111 14.83 -6.42 6.03
CA THR A 111 15.17 -5.52 4.92
C THR A 111 16.17 -4.43 5.34
N GLN A 112 16.06 -3.92 6.57
CA GLN A 112 17.00 -2.93 7.11
C GLN A 112 18.35 -3.53 7.54
N LEU A 113 18.35 -4.75 8.08
CA LEU A 113 19.54 -5.43 8.61
C LEU A 113 20.53 -5.83 7.50
N GLY A 114 20.05 -6.21 6.31
CA GLY A 114 20.90 -6.56 5.16
C GLY A 114 21.89 -5.46 4.73
N GLY A 115 21.66 -4.20 5.14
CA GLY A 115 22.57 -3.08 4.88
C GLY A 115 23.52 -2.72 6.04
N LYS A 116 23.25 -3.18 7.27
CA LYS A 116 24.01 -2.76 8.47
C LYS A 116 25.30 -3.56 8.65
N ASP A 117 25.23 -4.87 8.40
CA ASP A 117 26.37 -5.78 8.53
C ASP A 117 27.49 -5.46 7.55
N MET A 118 27.14 -5.05 6.33
CA MET A 118 28.12 -4.68 5.31
C MET A 118 29.05 -3.56 5.75
N ASN A 119 28.56 -2.52 6.46
CA ASN A 119 29.42 -1.42 6.91
C ASN A 119 30.33 -1.84 8.07
N ILE A 120 29.85 -2.67 8.98
CA ILE A 120 30.66 -3.21 10.08
C ILE A 120 31.78 -4.08 9.51
N VAL A 121 31.47 -4.92 8.51
CA VAL A 121 32.45 -5.73 7.79
C VAL A 121 33.47 -4.85 7.06
N TYR A 122 33.06 -3.81 6.33
CA TYR A 122 33.99 -2.89 5.67
C TYR A 122 34.91 -2.17 6.66
N VAL A 123 34.38 -1.68 7.79
CA VAL A 123 35.18 -1.05 8.83
C VAL A 123 36.19 -2.05 9.41
N PHE A 124 35.77 -3.28 9.70
CA PHE A 124 36.65 -4.33 10.20
C PHE A 124 37.79 -4.67 9.22
N PHE A 125 37.49 -4.78 7.92
CA PHE A 125 38.51 -4.99 6.88
C PHE A 125 39.49 -3.83 6.77
N ILE A 126 39.03 -2.58 6.89
CA ILE A 126 39.90 -1.40 6.91
C ILE A 126 40.83 -1.43 8.13
N PHE A 127 40.31 -1.79 9.31
CA PHE A 127 41.12 -1.94 10.53
C PHE A 127 42.18 -3.04 10.38
N ILE A 128 41.83 -4.21 9.85
CA ILE A 128 42.79 -5.28 9.58
C ILE A 128 43.85 -4.83 8.57
N ALA A 129 43.43 -4.24 7.44
CA ALA A 129 44.36 -3.75 6.43
C ALA A 129 45.31 -2.69 7.00
N SER A 130 44.81 -1.79 7.86
CA SER A 130 45.62 -0.77 8.53
C SER A 130 46.63 -1.37 9.52
N PHE A 131 46.26 -2.44 10.23
CA PHE A 131 47.13 -3.15 11.15
C PHE A 131 48.30 -3.82 10.39
N PHE A 132 48.02 -4.52 9.29
CA PHE A 132 49.06 -5.14 8.46
C PHE A 132 50.00 -4.09 7.82
N LEU A 133 49.45 -2.95 7.37
CA LEU A 133 50.24 -1.84 6.82
C LEU A 133 51.19 -1.24 7.86
N LEU A 134 50.75 -1.09 9.11
CA LEU A 134 51.60 -0.59 10.19
C LEU A 134 52.66 -1.60 10.64
N ALA A 135 52.31 -2.88 10.69
CA ALA A 135 53.21 -3.95 11.15
C ALA A 135 54.34 -4.24 10.15
N TYR A 136 54.04 -4.26 8.85
CA TYR A 136 55.01 -4.68 7.81
C TYR A 136 55.41 -3.56 6.85
N GLY A 137 54.56 -2.54 6.65
CA GLY A 137 54.80 -1.47 5.69
C GLY A 137 55.99 -0.59 6.06
N ARG A 138 56.19 -0.28 7.36
CA ARG A 138 57.31 0.56 7.82
C ARG A 138 58.66 -0.05 7.47
N GLN A 139 58.81 -1.37 7.59
CA GLN A 139 60.07 -2.07 7.38
C GLN A 139 60.42 -2.24 5.89
N GLN A 140 59.43 -2.37 5.02
CA GLN A 140 59.63 -2.62 3.58
C GLN A 140 59.59 -1.35 2.71
N LEU A 141 58.76 -0.37 3.06
CA LEU A 141 58.44 0.80 2.22
C LEU A 141 58.92 2.13 2.84
N GLY A 142 59.34 2.13 4.10
CA GLY A 142 59.72 3.34 4.83
C GLY A 142 58.51 4.13 5.38
N ASP A 143 58.79 4.99 6.36
CA ASP A 143 57.78 5.67 7.17
C ASP A 143 56.88 6.61 6.36
N VAL A 144 57.47 7.34 5.41
CA VAL A 144 56.75 8.35 4.61
C VAL A 144 55.74 7.68 3.66
N ILE A 145 56.13 6.60 2.99
CA ILE A 145 55.27 5.89 2.04
C ILE A 145 54.16 5.15 2.78
N THR A 146 54.47 4.55 3.93
CA THR A 146 53.47 3.88 4.78
C THR A 146 52.41 4.86 5.28
N ALA A 147 52.81 6.07 5.71
CA ALA A 147 51.87 7.11 6.13
C ALA A 147 50.95 7.57 4.99
N ALA A 148 51.49 7.75 3.77
CA ALA A 148 50.71 8.13 2.60
C ALA A 148 49.67 7.05 2.21
N MET A 149 50.04 5.77 2.28
CA MET A 149 49.12 4.65 2.00
C MET A 149 48.01 4.53 3.05
N LEU A 150 48.30 4.76 4.33
CA LEU A 150 47.29 4.77 5.38
C LEU A 150 46.27 5.90 5.18
N ILE A 151 46.75 7.12 4.89
CA ILE A 151 45.87 8.25 4.58
C ILE A 151 44.97 7.92 3.39
N GLY A 152 45.52 7.33 2.33
CA GLY A 152 44.76 6.88 1.16
C GLY A 152 43.70 5.83 1.48
N LEU A 153 44.03 4.84 2.31
CA LEU A 153 43.11 3.79 2.76
C LEU A 153 41.91 4.39 3.52
N PHE A 154 42.16 5.31 4.46
CA PHE A 154 41.09 5.96 5.23
C PHE A 154 40.27 6.94 4.37
N LEU A 155 40.87 7.62 3.39
CA LEU A 155 40.16 8.48 2.45
C LEU A 155 39.21 7.69 1.56
N VAL A 156 39.68 6.60 0.95
CA VAL A 156 38.85 5.72 0.11
C VAL A 156 37.76 5.05 0.95
N GLY A 157 38.11 4.55 2.14
CA GLY A 157 37.15 3.99 3.09
C GLY A 157 36.08 5.00 3.52
N GLY A 158 36.48 6.24 3.81
CA GLY A 158 35.59 7.35 4.17
C GLY A 158 34.62 7.72 3.04
N VAL A 159 35.11 7.83 1.81
CA VAL A 159 34.26 8.11 0.62
C VAL A 159 33.30 6.96 0.34
N MET A 160 33.74 5.70 0.46
CA MET A 160 32.86 4.54 0.31
C MET A 160 31.80 4.46 1.41
N MET A 161 32.14 4.76 2.65
CA MET A 161 31.21 4.78 3.79
C MET A 161 30.20 5.93 3.68
N LEU A 162 30.65 7.12 3.27
CA LEU A 162 29.77 8.26 3.00
C LEU A 162 28.85 7.95 1.81
N GLY A 163 29.37 7.34 0.75
CA GLY A 163 28.60 6.87 -0.39
C GLY A 163 27.54 5.83 -0.02
N SER A 164 27.87 4.89 0.87
CA SER A 164 26.94 3.86 1.35
C SER A 164 25.87 4.41 2.33
N GLN A 165 26.16 5.51 3.03
CA GLN A 165 25.19 6.22 3.87
C GLN A 165 24.27 7.11 3.04
N LEU A 166 24.81 7.81 2.05
CA LEU A 166 24.03 8.66 1.14
C LEU A 166 23.14 7.82 0.21
N SER A 167 23.59 6.63 -0.19
CA SER A 167 22.76 5.67 -0.92
C SER A 167 21.61 5.13 -0.06
N ARG A 168 21.79 5.01 1.27
CA ARG A 168 20.72 4.60 2.19
C ARG A 168 19.59 5.62 2.30
N GLY A 169 19.89 6.92 2.24
CA GLY A 169 18.87 7.97 2.26
C GLY A 169 17.98 8.01 1.01
N ARG A 170 18.46 7.47 -0.13
CA ARG A 170 17.70 7.34 -1.39
C ARG A 170 17.09 5.95 -1.61
N ALA A 171 17.72 4.89 -1.10
CA ALA A 171 17.25 3.51 -1.24
C ALA A 171 16.38 3.04 -0.05
N GLY A 172 16.16 3.90 0.96
CA GLY A 172 15.40 3.61 2.18
C GLY A 172 13.89 3.69 2.05
N ALA A 173 13.33 3.79 0.84
CA ALA A 173 11.94 3.42 0.61
C ALA A 173 11.86 1.90 0.67
N GLY A 174 11.81 1.37 1.90
CA GLY A 174 11.83 -0.04 2.22
C GLY A 174 10.85 -0.80 1.34
N TYR A 175 11.38 -1.78 0.62
CA TYR A 175 10.59 -2.74 -0.13
C TYR A 175 9.81 -3.58 0.89
N GLU A 176 8.55 -3.21 1.13
CA GLU A 176 7.64 -4.01 1.96
C GLU A 176 7.10 -5.16 1.12
N SER A 177 7.77 -6.30 1.15
CA SER A 177 7.30 -7.52 0.48
C SER A 177 5.97 -8.05 1.04
N VAL A 178 5.52 -7.51 2.18
CA VAL A 178 4.28 -7.87 2.87
C VAL A 178 3.58 -6.61 3.36
N LYS A 179 2.29 -6.49 3.05
CA LYS A 179 1.43 -5.40 3.49
C LYS A 179 0.33 -5.90 4.43
N LEU A 180 0.19 -5.26 5.59
CA LEU A 180 -0.95 -5.46 6.49
C LEU A 180 -2.18 -4.73 5.93
N LEU A 181 -3.20 -5.47 5.50
CA LEU A 181 -4.45 -4.90 4.98
C LEU A 181 -5.49 -4.66 6.06
N VAL A 182 -5.69 -5.63 6.96
CA VAL A 182 -6.67 -5.53 8.04
C VAL A 182 -5.96 -5.85 9.34
N ASP A 183 -5.99 -4.89 10.26
CA ASP A 183 -5.43 -5.00 11.61
C ASP A 183 -6.56 -5.04 12.64
N ASN A 184 -6.62 -6.15 13.37
CA ASN A 184 -7.53 -6.36 14.48
C ASN A 184 -6.79 -6.50 15.82
N SER A 185 -5.53 -6.09 15.89
CA SER A 185 -4.75 -6.05 17.12
C SER A 185 -5.43 -5.20 18.20
N GLY A 186 -5.46 -5.71 19.43
CA GLY A 186 -6.04 -5.03 20.59
C GLY A 186 -7.58 -4.93 20.62
N LYS A 187 -8.29 -5.46 19.63
CA LYS A 187 -9.76 -5.48 19.64
C LYS A 187 -10.28 -6.65 20.48
N THR A 188 -11.21 -6.36 21.38
CA THR A 188 -11.89 -7.36 22.24
C THR A 188 -13.29 -7.72 21.75
N ILE A 189 -13.84 -6.91 20.84
CA ILE A 189 -15.16 -7.11 20.21
C ILE A 189 -14.99 -7.21 18.70
N ALA A 190 -15.93 -7.89 18.04
CA ALA A 190 -15.92 -7.97 16.59
C ALA A 190 -16.08 -6.56 15.97
N PRO A 191 -15.37 -6.26 14.87
CA PRO A 191 -15.44 -4.93 14.27
C PRO A 191 -16.83 -4.68 13.69
N PHE A 192 -17.39 -3.51 14.02
CA PHE A 192 -18.57 -2.97 13.37
C PHE A 192 -18.12 -2.03 12.24
N ILE A 193 -18.39 -2.40 10.99
CA ILE A 193 -18.07 -1.58 9.80
C ILE A 193 -19.38 -1.06 9.20
N ASP A 194 -19.61 0.25 9.30
CA ASP A 194 -20.72 0.90 8.62
C ASP A 194 -20.32 1.25 7.17
N ALA A 195 -20.91 0.54 6.21
CA ALA A 195 -20.68 0.75 4.79
C ALA A 195 -21.86 1.45 4.09
N THR A 196 -22.72 2.14 4.86
CA THR A 196 -23.86 2.88 4.29
C THR A 196 -23.37 3.96 3.32
N GLY A 197 -23.78 3.86 2.06
CA GLY A 197 -23.39 4.83 1.02
C GLY A 197 -21.95 4.66 0.50
N ALA A 198 -21.23 3.60 0.87
CA ALA A 198 -19.89 3.34 0.38
C ALA A 198 -19.86 3.12 -1.15
N ARG A 199 -18.85 3.70 -1.82
CA ARG A 199 -18.60 3.44 -3.24
C ARG A 199 -17.99 2.05 -3.44
N ALA A 200 -18.06 1.52 -4.67
CA ALA A 200 -17.61 0.17 -5.00
C ALA A 200 -16.18 -0.16 -4.48
N GLY A 201 -15.20 0.71 -4.73
CA GLY A 201 -13.83 0.48 -4.27
C GLY A 201 -13.66 0.50 -2.74
N ALA A 202 -14.48 1.27 -2.02
CA ALA A 202 -14.45 1.29 -0.56
C ALA A 202 -15.13 0.05 0.05
N LEU A 203 -16.18 -0.48 -0.58
CA LEU A 203 -16.91 -1.65 -0.11
C LEU A 203 -16.22 -2.98 -0.46
N LEU A 204 -15.69 -3.09 -1.68
CA LEU A 204 -15.18 -4.35 -2.25
C LEU A 204 -13.66 -4.41 -2.29
N GLY A 205 -12.97 -3.30 -1.97
CA GLY A 205 -11.54 -3.15 -2.16
C GLY A 205 -11.19 -2.55 -3.52
N ASP A 206 -10.03 -1.89 -3.59
CA ASP A 206 -9.52 -1.24 -4.79
C ASP A 206 -7.99 -1.39 -4.84
N VAL A 207 -7.45 -1.43 -6.06
CA VAL A 207 -6.01 -1.46 -6.32
C VAL A 207 -5.63 -0.12 -6.92
N LYS A 208 -4.77 0.63 -6.21
CA LYS A 208 -4.30 1.92 -6.70
C LYS A 208 -3.60 1.73 -8.04
N HIS A 209 -3.97 2.58 -9.00
CA HIS A 209 -3.30 2.65 -10.29
C HIS A 209 -1.83 3.04 -10.12
N ASP A 210 -0.92 2.29 -10.73
CA ASP A 210 0.48 2.69 -10.89
C ASP A 210 0.65 3.51 -12.19
N PRO A 211 0.91 4.83 -12.10
CA PRO A 211 1.15 5.67 -13.27
C PRO A 211 2.37 5.28 -14.10
N PHE A 212 3.28 4.46 -13.55
CA PHE A 212 4.54 4.11 -14.22
C PHE A 212 4.49 2.75 -14.92
N GLN A 213 3.51 1.90 -14.61
CA GLN A 213 3.16 0.72 -15.43
C GLN A 213 2.18 1.05 -16.56
N SER A 214 1.54 2.23 -16.52
CA SER A 214 0.54 2.63 -17.50
C SER A 214 1.05 3.77 -18.38
N PHE A 215 1.56 3.36 -19.54
CA PHE A 215 1.77 4.17 -20.75
C PHE A 215 2.83 5.29 -20.71
N ASP A 216 3.85 5.14 -21.56
CA ASP A 216 4.70 6.25 -22.01
C ASP A 216 3.87 7.28 -22.77
N GLY A 217 4.32 8.55 -22.76
CA GLY A 217 3.75 9.64 -23.55
C GLY A 217 3.76 9.38 -25.07
N GLY A 218 4.54 8.40 -25.54
CA GLY A 218 4.53 7.88 -26.92
C GLY A 218 3.70 6.61 -27.14
N THR A 219 2.95 6.13 -26.14
CA THR A 219 2.09 4.95 -26.34
C THR A 219 0.91 5.32 -27.23
N VAL A 220 0.83 4.65 -28.37
CA VAL A 220 -0.23 4.85 -29.37
C VAL A 220 -1.52 4.23 -28.84
N VAL A 221 -2.55 5.06 -28.68
CA VAL A 221 -3.89 4.64 -28.29
C VAL A 221 -4.72 4.59 -29.57
N ASP A 222 -4.85 3.40 -30.15
CA ASP A 222 -5.46 3.30 -31.48
C ASP A 222 -6.99 3.59 -31.44
N GLY A 223 -7.38 4.54 -32.31
CA GLY A 223 -8.59 5.39 -32.24
C GLY A 223 -8.33 6.86 -32.59
N ALA A 224 -7.06 7.27 -32.56
CA ALA A 224 -6.47 8.39 -33.27
C ALA A 224 -5.00 8.03 -33.47
N ASP A 225 -4.38 8.35 -34.60
CA ASP A 225 -2.92 8.27 -34.80
C ASP A 225 -2.17 9.27 -33.91
N GLU A 226 -2.48 9.30 -32.61
CA GLU A 226 -2.10 10.32 -31.65
C GLU A 226 -1.62 9.67 -30.35
N SER A 227 -0.62 10.30 -29.75
CA SER A 227 -0.04 9.84 -28.49
C SER A 227 -0.96 10.14 -27.30
N MET A 228 -0.80 9.43 -26.18
CA MET A 228 -1.56 9.69 -24.95
C MET A 228 -1.47 11.16 -24.49
N GLU A 229 -0.31 11.79 -24.74
CA GLU A 229 -0.09 13.21 -24.48
C GLU A 229 -0.96 14.12 -25.37
N ASN A 230 -1.07 13.80 -26.66
CA ASN A 230 -1.91 14.56 -27.60
C ASN A 230 -3.39 14.37 -27.29
N LEU A 231 -3.80 13.14 -26.98
CA LEU A 231 -5.15 12.83 -26.53
C LEU A 231 -5.50 13.62 -25.26
N TRP A 232 -4.58 13.66 -24.28
CA TRP A 232 -4.77 14.46 -23.08
C TRP A 232 -4.91 15.94 -23.39
N LYS A 233 -4.01 16.52 -24.20
CA LYS A 233 -4.08 17.94 -24.61
C LYS A 233 -5.40 18.27 -25.31
N LYS A 234 -5.88 17.40 -26.18
CA LYS A 234 -7.16 17.52 -26.90
C LYS A 234 -8.34 17.50 -25.93
N MET A 235 -8.37 16.53 -25.02
CA MET A 235 -9.45 16.40 -24.03
C MET A 235 -9.42 17.51 -22.98
N ALA A 236 -8.23 17.97 -22.57
CA ALA A 236 -8.06 19.11 -21.67
C ALA A 236 -8.55 20.42 -22.29
N ARG A 237 -8.35 20.62 -23.61
CA ARG A 237 -8.91 21.78 -24.33
C ARG A 237 -10.43 21.69 -24.45
N LYS A 238 -10.97 20.50 -24.76
CA LYS A 238 -12.41 20.30 -24.97
C LYS A 238 -13.21 20.31 -23.66
N HIS A 239 -12.61 19.83 -22.58
CA HIS A 239 -13.26 19.63 -21.28
C HIS A 239 -12.47 20.28 -20.13
N ALA A 240 -12.02 21.52 -20.32
CA ALA A 240 -11.22 22.25 -19.34
C ALA A 240 -11.90 22.36 -17.96
N ALA A 241 -13.23 22.45 -17.93
CA ALA A 241 -14.02 22.52 -16.70
C ALA A 241 -14.13 21.19 -15.93
N LEU A 242 -13.77 20.05 -16.55
CA LEU A 242 -13.81 18.71 -15.93
C LEU A 242 -12.44 18.25 -15.42
N ILE A 243 -11.45 19.15 -15.39
CA ILE A 243 -10.10 18.84 -14.91
C ILE A 243 -10.09 18.93 -13.38
N GLU A 244 -9.95 17.78 -12.72
CA GLU A 244 -9.66 17.70 -11.29
C GLU A 244 -8.15 17.80 -11.07
N ARG A 245 -7.72 18.67 -10.15
CA ARG A 245 -6.30 18.87 -9.79
C ARG A 245 -6.08 18.58 -8.31
N ASN A 246 -4.97 17.93 -8.00
CA ASN A 246 -4.51 17.73 -6.63
C ASN A 246 -3.26 18.59 -6.33
N GLU A 247 -3.01 18.88 -5.06
CA GLU A 247 -1.86 19.66 -4.56
C GLU A 247 -0.51 19.07 -4.98
N GLU A 248 -0.45 17.75 -5.22
CA GLU A 248 0.75 17.05 -5.68
C GLU A 248 0.99 17.11 -7.21
N GLY A 249 0.28 17.99 -7.92
CA GLY A 249 0.40 18.16 -9.37
C GLY A 249 -0.29 17.07 -10.20
N TYR A 250 -1.10 16.21 -9.59
CA TYR A 250 -1.94 15.25 -10.31
C TYR A 250 -3.10 15.96 -11.01
N GLU A 251 -3.32 15.67 -12.28
CA GLU A 251 -4.48 16.15 -13.04
C GLU A 251 -5.25 14.97 -13.64
N ALA A 252 -6.57 14.94 -13.47
CA ALA A 252 -7.46 13.92 -14.04
C ALA A 252 -8.62 14.56 -14.80
N ILE A 253 -9.03 13.93 -15.91
CA ILE A 253 -10.21 14.28 -16.67
C ILE A 253 -11.09 13.04 -16.73
N VAL A 254 -12.27 13.14 -16.12
CA VAL A 254 -13.32 12.13 -16.29
C VAL A 254 -14.03 12.44 -17.61
N LEU A 255 -13.90 11.53 -18.57
CA LEU A 255 -14.50 11.71 -19.90
C LEU A 255 -16.02 11.51 -19.82
N PRO A 256 -16.82 12.43 -20.38
CA PRO A 256 -18.26 12.30 -20.40
C PRO A 256 -18.72 11.12 -21.27
N LYS A 257 -19.92 10.60 -20.99
CA LYS A 257 -20.45 9.37 -21.64
C LYS A 257 -20.63 9.48 -23.16
N ASN A 258 -20.65 10.68 -23.72
CA ASN A 258 -20.69 10.94 -25.16
C ASN A 258 -19.30 10.78 -25.82
N GLU A 259 -18.21 10.97 -25.08
CA GLU A 259 -16.85 10.85 -25.61
C GLU A 259 -16.45 9.36 -25.68
N ARG A 260 -16.20 8.89 -26.90
CA ARG A 260 -15.93 7.48 -27.20
C ARG A 260 -14.45 7.25 -27.47
N VAL A 261 -13.66 7.34 -26.40
CA VAL A 261 -12.22 7.05 -26.43
C VAL A 261 -11.99 5.59 -26.02
N TYR A 262 -11.13 4.88 -26.75
CA TYR A 262 -10.82 3.48 -26.49
C TYR A 262 -9.31 3.25 -26.52
N ALA A 263 -8.83 2.33 -25.69
CA ALA A 263 -7.48 1.78 -25.73
C ALA A 263 -7.55 0.26 -25.93
N TYR A 264 -6.53 -0.32 -26.54
CA TYR A 264 -6.39 -1.77 -26.59
C TYR A 264 -5.77 -2.28 -25.28
N GLY A 265 -6.41 -3.26 -24.67
CA GLY A 265 -5.89 -4.01 -23.54
C GLY A 265 -5.71 -5.48 -23.91
N LEU A 266 -4.92 -6.19 -23.12
CA LEU A 266 -4.79 -7.64 -23.24
C LEU A 266 -5.68 -8.31 -22.19
N LYS A 267 -6.64 -9.15 -22.61
CA LYS A 267 -7.46 -9.95 -21.70
C LYS A 267 -7.38 -11.41 -22.12
N ALA A 268 -6.83 -12.26 -21.24
CA ALA A 268 -6.63 -13.70 -21.49
C ALA A 268 -5.93 -14.00 -22.84
N GLY A 269 -4.86 -13.25 -23.15
CA GLY A 269 -4.10 -13.42 -24.40
C GLY A 269 -4.76 -12.86 -25.66
N ARG A 270 -5.97 -12.30 -25.56
CA ARG A 270 -6.67 -11.65 -26.67
C ARG A 270 -6.60 -10.13 -26.54
N ILE A 271 -6.43 -9.46 -27.67
CA ILE A 271 -6.49 -8.01 -27.77
C ILE A 271 -7.97 -7.60 -27.65
N VAL A 272 -8.31 -6.82 -26.64
CA VAL A 272 -9.67 -6.35 -26.38
C VAL A 272 -9.69 -4.83 -26.38
N ARG A 273 -10.68 -4.25 -27.05
CA ARG A 273 -10.90 -2.81 -27.06
C ARG A 273 -11.61 -2.38 -25.77
N SER A 274 -10.92 -1.62 -24.94
CA SER A 274 -11.38 -1.13 -23.64
C SER A 274 -11.68 0.35 -23.71
N ARG A 275 -12.85 0.77 -23.23
CA ARG A 275 -13.24 2.18 -23.23
C ARG A 275 -12.48 2.94 -22.14
N ILE A 276 -11.85 4.06 -22.51
CA ILE A 276 -11.23 4.98 -21.56
C ILE A 276 -12.32 5.86 -20.95
N ARG A 277 -12.44 5.82 -19.62
CA ARG A 277 -13.38 6.66 -18.86
C ARG A 277 -12.70 7.83 -18.16
N ILE A 278 -11.44 7.65 -17.80
CA ILE A 278 -10.66 8.65 -17.08
C ILE A 278 -9.31 8.67 -17.77
N ILE A 279 -8.82 9.87 -18.05
CA ILE A 279 -7.41 10.07 -18.37
C ILE A 279 -6.80 10.82 -17.19
N ASN A 280 -5.55 10.53 -16.88
CA ASN A 280 -4.79 11.21 -15.85
C ASN A 280 -3.39 11.55 -16.34
N ARG A 281 -2.84 12.65 -15.83
CA ARG A 281 -1.41 12.97 -15.98
C ARG A 281 -0.83 13.39 -14.64
N ARG A 282 0.44 13.05 -14.44
CA ARG A 282 1.26 13.61 -13.37
C ARG A 282 2.53 14.18 -14.00
N PRO A 283 2.60 15.49 -14.28
CA PRO A 283 3.76 16.10 -14.89
C PRO A 283 4.95 16.01 -13.94
N TYR A 284 5.97 15.24 -14.32
CA TYR A 284 7.22 15.15 -13.59
C TYR A 284 8.13 16.32 -13.97
N ARG A 285 8.38 17.23 -13.02
CA ARG A 285 9.34 18.34 -13.18
C ARG A 285 10.74 17.90 -12.74
N GLY A 286 11.36 17.02 -13.51
CA GLY A 286 12.72 16.55 -13.23
C GLY A 286 13.43 16.03 -14.47
N LYS A 287 14.73 15.74 -14.35
CA LYS A 287 15.53 15.18 -15.45
C LYS A 287 15.09 13.75 -15.72
N VAL A 288 14.60 13.46 -16.91
CA VAL A 288 14.27 12.09 -17.36
C VAL A 288 15.49 11.44 -18.02
N VAL A 289 15.61 10.13 -17.88
CA VAL A 289 16.71 9.32 -18.42
C VAL A 289 16.18 8.45 -19.55
N ARG A 290 16.86 8.50 -20.70
CA ARG A 290 16.51 7.66 -21.86
C ARG A 290 17.38 6.41 -21.88
N VAL A 291 16.77 5.27 -21.59
CA VAL A 291 17.42 3.94 -21.57
C VAL A 291 17.19 3.26 -22.92
N LYS A 292 18.26 2.82 -23.59
CA LYS A 292 18.19 2.07 -24.85
C LYS A 292 18.34 0.56 -24.59
N ALA A 293 17.37 -0.23 -25.04
CA ALA A 293 17.39 -1.69 -25.03
C ALA A 293 17.25 -2.21 -26.46
N GLY A 294 18.40 -2.55 -27.08
CA GLY A 294 18.45 -2.93 -28.50
C GLY A 294 18.02 -1.77 -29.42
N ARG A 295 17.04 -2.01 -30.31
CA ARG A 295 16.48 -1.01 -31.23
C ARG A 295 15.43 -0.09 -30.59
N ARG A 296 14.96 -0.40 -29.37
CA ARG A 296 13.90 0.35 -28.67
C ARG A 296 14.50 1.21 -27.56
N ALA A 297 13.89 2.36 -27.29
CA ALA A 297 14.30 3.27 -26.23
C ALA A 297 13.11 3.58 -25.34
N ILE A 298 13.32 3.58 -24.03
CA ILE A 298 12.33 3.93 -23.01
C ILE A 298 12.84 5.16 -22.27
N THR A 299 11.98 6.15 -22.08
CA THR A 299 12.28 7.33 -21.26
C THR A 299 11.64 7.12 -19.90
N THR A 300 12.42 7.24 -18.82
CA THR A 300 11.95 6.98 -17.46
C THR A 300 12.56 7.94 -16.46
N THR A 301 12.06 7.96 -15.23
CA THR A 301 12.67 8.74 -14.15
C THR A 301 13.97 8.10 -13.66
N PRO A 302 14.93 8.88 -13.14
CA PRO A 302 16.24 8.38 -12.72
C PRO A 302 16.19 7.28 -11.65
N GLU A 303 15.19 7.36 -10.77
CA GLU A 303 14.95 6.47 -9.63
C GLU A 303 14.25 5.15 -10.04
N HIS A 304 13.78 5.04 -11.29
CA HIS A 304 12.97 3.90 -11.73
C HIS A 304 13.79 2.59 -11.75
N GLY A 305 13.32 1.58 -11.02
CA GLY A 305 13.95 0.25 -10.95
C GLY A 305 13.51 -0.65 -12.10
N PHE A 306 14.45 -1.08 -12.93
CA PHE A 306 14.21 -2.06 -13.98
C PHE A 306 14.45 -3.48 -13.50
N TYR A 307 13.58 -4.41 -13.90
CA TYR A 307 13.76 -5.83 -13.67
C TYR A 307 14.94 -6.36 -14.52
N SER A 308 16.09 -6.50 -13.86
CA SER A 308 17.27 -7.20 -14.33
C SER A 308 17.78 -8.11 -13.21
N LYS A 309 18.60 -9.13 -13.53
CA LYS A 309 19.33 -9.90 -12.52
C LYS A 309 20.78 -9.42 -12.51
N PRO A 310 21.24 -8.58 -11.54
CA PRO A 310 20.55 -7.94 -10.41
C PRO A 310 19.70 -6.70 -10.81
N LYS A 311 18.72 -6.29 -9.97
CA LYS A 311 17.77 -5.19 -10.27
C LYS A 311 18.53 -3.86 -10.29
N LYS A 312 18.39 -3.10 -11.39
CA LYS A 312 19.15 -1.86 -11.63
C LYS A 312 18.22 -0.68 -11.81
N THR A 313 18.53 0.46 -11.19
CA THR A 313 17.83 1.73 -11.44
C THR A 313 18.22 2.29 -12.80
N ALA A 314 17.36 3.14 -13.39
CA ALA A 314 17.58 3.78 -14.69
C ALA A 314 18.96 4.44 -14.81
N ASN A 315 19.40 5.13 -13.75
CA ASN A 315 20.72 5.76 -13.68
C ASN A 315 21.90 4.77 -13.70
N SER A 316 21.68 3.53 -13.26
CA SER A 316 22.73 2.51 -13.16
C SER A 316 22.84 1.60 -14.39
N LEU A 317 21.96 1.79 -15.39
CA LEU A 317 21.95 1.00 -16.63
C LEU A 317 22.94 1.56 -17.66
N ARG A 318 23.96 0.78 -18.01
CA ARG A 318 24.87 1.08 -19.12
C ARG A 318 24.23 0.68 -20.46
N LYS A 319 24.55 1.41 -21.52
CA LYS A 319 24.11 1.12 -22.89
C LYS A 319 24.49 -0.32 -23.26
N GLY A 320 23.51 -1.17 -23.56
CA GLY A 320 23.71 -2.59 -23.88
C GLY A 320 23.49 -3.58 -22.72
N THR A 321 23.06 -3.13 -21.54
CA THR A 321 22.70 -4.04 -20.44
C THR A 321 21.45 -4.87 -20.82
N PRO A 322 21.48 -6.21 -20.74
CA PRO A 322 20.32 -7.04 -21.04
C PRO A 322 19.23 -6.82 -19.99
N LEU A 323 18.10 -6.22 -20.42
CA LEU A 323 16.86 -6.24 -19.66
C LEU A 323 16.20 -7.60 -19.92
N VAL A 324 15.85 -8.32 -18.85
CA VAL A 324 15.24 -9.65 -18.98
C VAL A 324 13.81 -9.44 -19.46
N VAL A 325 13.61 -9.46 -20.78
CA VAL A 325 12.28 -9.57 -21.38
C VAL A 325 11.97 -11.06 -21.41
N ARG A 326 11.19 -11.56 -20.43
CA ARG A 326 10.58 -12.88 -20.60
C ARG A 326 9.60 -12.76 -21.77
N ARG A 327 9.73 -13.69 -22.74
CA ARG A 327 8.75 -13.90 -23.80
C ARG A 327 7.39 -14.25 -23.22
#